data_AF-A0A136PUZ7-F1
#
_entry.id   AF-A0A136PUZ7-F1
#
_cell.length_a   1.000
_cell.length_b   1.000
_cell.length_c   1.000
_cell.angle_alpha   90.00
_cell.angle_beta   90.00
_cell.angle_gamma   90.00
#
_symmetry.space_group_name_H-M   'P 1'
#
loop_
_entity.id
_entity.type
_entity.pdbx_description
1 polymer ?
#
loop_
_entity_poly.entity_id
_entity_poly.type
_entity_poly.pdbx_seq_one_letter_code
_entity_poly.pdbx_strand_id
1 'polypeptide(L)'
;MSSPSSPITAAVVEERLRAELIDLGVEEDAISPDAKFDKLEIDSLDVADLMAMVVKEFQVEIPRSELADVTIGQLVARIVAGASH
;
A
#
# COMPACT_ATOMS: atom_id res chain seq x y z
N MET A 1 -30.64 -3.69 1.98
CA MET A 1 -29.59 -2.74 1.57
C MET A 1 -28.40 -3.58 1.19
N SER A 2 -28.00 -3.51 -0.09
CA SER A 2 -27.03 -4.38 -0.73
C SER A 2 -25.70 -4.38 0.01
N SER A 3 -25.17 -5.56 0.29
CA SER A 3 -23.81 -5.76 0.76
C SER A 3 -22.84 -5.07 -0.20
N PRO A 4 -21.95 -4.17 0.23
CA PRO A 4 -20.80 -3.85 -0.59
C PRO A 4 -19.82 -5.01 -0.43
N SER A 5 -19.92 -6.01 -1.31
CA SER A 5 -18.70 -6.70 -1.75
C SER A 5 -17.91 -5.64 -2.52
N SER A 6 -17.23 -4.75 -1.78
CA SER A 6 -16.46 -3.67 -2.40
C SER A 6 -15.40 -4.31 -3.27
N PRO A 7 -15.40 -4.07 -4.60
CA PRO A 7 -14.28 -4.48 -5.42
C PRO A 7 -13.03 -3.82 -4.86
N ILE A 8 -11.94 -4.58 -4.75
CA ILE A 8 -10.63 -4.02 -4.39
C ILE A 8 -10.26 -3.05 -5.51
N THR A 9 -10.43 -1.76 -5.24
CA THR A 9 -10.17 -0.67 -6.19
C THR A 9 -8.99 0.15 -5.71
N ALA A 10 -8.36 0.90 -6.63
CA ALA A 10 -7.22 1.75 -6.30
C ALA A 10 -7.51 2.71 -5.14
N ALA A 11 -8.71 3.27 -5.06
CA ALA A 11 -9.12 4.15 -3.97
C ALA A 11 -9.14 3.44 -2.61
N VAL A 12 -9.66 2.20 -2.55
CA VAL A 12 -9.67 1.41 -1.31
C VAL A 12 -8.25 1.09 -0.88
N VAL A 13 -7.42 0.63 -1.80
CA VAL A 13 -6.03 0.28 -1.52
C VAL A 13 -5.21 1.51 -1.09
N GLU A 14 -5.40 2.65 -1.75
CA GLU A 14 -4.74 3.91 -1.41
C GLU A 14 -5.15 4.40 0.00
N GLU A 15 -6.43 4.32 0.35
CA GLU A 15 -6.91 4.69 1.68
C GLU A 15 -6.29 3.79 2.76
N ARG A 16 -6.22 2.48 2.52
CA ARG A 16 -5.61 1.51 3.46
C ARG A 16 -4.10 1.71 3.59
N LEU A 17 -3.39 1.87 2.46
CA LEU A 17 -1.96 2.18 2.47
C LEU A 17 -1.66 3.51 3.17
N ARG A 18 -2.47 4.55 2.92
CA ARG A 18 -2.32 5.84 3.57
C ARG A 18 -2.48 5.69 5.08
N ALA A 19 -3.54 5.01 5.54
CA ALA A 19 -3.77 4.80 6.96
C ALA A 19 -2.60 4.05 7.64
N GLU A 20 -2.07 3.01 6.99
CA GLU A 20 -0.92 2.27 7.49
C GLU A 20 0.34 3.13 7.53
N LEU A 21 0.64 3.88 6.46
CA LEU A 21 1.78 4.79 6.42
C LEU A 21 1.74 5.85 7.54
N ILE A 22 0.55 6.38 7.85
CA ILE A 22 0.37 7.31 8.97
C ILE A 22 0.65 6.62 10.31
N ASP A 23 0.17 5.39 10.50
CA ASP A 23 0.40 4.60 11.73
C ASP A 23 1.89 4.30 11.92
N LEU A 24 2.60 4.05 10.82
CA LEU A 24 4.06 3.89 10.77
C LEU A 24 4.82 5.21 11.01
N GLY A 25 4.14 6.35 11.10
CA GLY A 25 4.72 7.66 11.42
C GLY A 25 5.05 8.54 10.21
N VAL A 26 4.59 8.20 9.01
CA VAL A 26 4.75 9.03 7.81
C VAL A 26 3.74 10.18 7.83
N GLU A 27 4.21 11.39 7.54
CA GLU A 27 3.33 12.56 7.45
C GLU A 27 2.36 12.47 6.27
N GLU A 28 1.09 12.82 6.48
CA GLU A 28 0.05 12.79 5.44
C GLU A 28 0.42 13.60 4.19
N ASP A 29 1.07 14.75 4.38
CA ASP A 29 1.55 15.62 3.30
C ASP A 29 2.66 14.95 2.45
N ALA A 30 3.42 14.00 3.03
CA ALA A 30 4.43 13.23 2.32
C ALA A 30 3.84 12.05 1.54
N ILE A 31 2.62 11.61 1.87
CA ILE A 31 1.94 10.47 1.25
C ILE A 31 1.27 10.94 -0.05
N SER A 32 2.02 10.88 -1.14
CA SER A 32 1.53 11.17 -2.49
C SER A 32 1.67 9.96 -3.42
N PRO A 33 0.79 9.79 -4.43
CA PRO A 33 0.88 8.68 -5.39
C PRO A 33 2.19 8.66 -6.18
N ASP A 34 2.83 9.82 -6.35
CA ASP A 34 4.15 9.98 -6.97
C ASP A 34 5.32 9.90 -5.97
N ALA A 35 5.04 9.81 -4.66
CA ALA A 35 6.07 9.65 -3.64
C ALA A 35 6.72 8.26 -3.74
N LYS A 36 8.05 8.23 -3.61
CA LYS A 36 8.82 6.99 -3.55
C LYS A 36 8.93 6.52 -2.11
N PHE A 37 8.88 5.21 -1.87
CA PHE A 37 9.09 4.63 -0.54
C PHE A 37 10.45 5.01 0.07
N ASP A 38 11.49 5.11 -0.76
CA ASP A 38 12.82 5.60 -0.36
C ASP A 38 12.82 7.03 0.21
N LYS A 39 11.82 7.85 -0.16
CA LYS A 39 11.66 9.23 0.32
C LYS A 39 10.81 9.37 1.58
N LEU A 40 10.09 8.31 1.96
CA LEU A 40 9.22 8.33 3.15
C LEU A 40 9.99 8.08 4.45
N GLU A 41 11.31 7.85 4.36
CA GLU A 41 12.19 7.57 5.51
C GLU A 41 11.67 6.44 6.43
N ILE A 42 10.90 5.52 5.86
CA ILE A 42 10.34 4.37 6.57
C ILE A 42 11.41 3.31 6.84
N ASP A 43 11.33 2.72 8.04
CA ASP A 43 12.30 1.73 8.45
C ASP A 43 12.04 0.36 7.81
N SER A 44 13.04 -0.51 7.93
CA SER A 44 12.94 -1.86 7.40
C SER A 44 11.86 -2.73 8.04
N LEU A 45 11.50 -2.42 9.28
CA LEU A 45 10.41 -3.08 9.99
C LEU A 45 9.06 -2.60 9.47
N ASP A 46 8.88 -1.29 9.31
CA ASP A 46 7.65 -0.66 8.81
C ASP A 46 7.26 -1.18 7.43
N VAL A 47 8.25 -1.33 6.54
CA VAL A 47 8.04 -1.95 5.22
C VAL A 47 7.55 -3.40 5.34
N ALA A 48 8.05 -4.16 6.31
CA ALA A 48 7.63 -5.53 6.52
C ALA A 48 6.20 -5.61 7.07
N ASP A 49 5.82 -4.73 8.00
CA ASP A 49 4.46 -4.60 8.53
C ASP A 49 3.46 -4.19 7.43
N LEU A 50 3.81 -3.19 6.60
CA LEU A 50 3.02 -2.78 5.44
C LEU A 50 2.74 -3.97 4.50
N MET A 51 3.77 -4.78 4.21
CA MET A 51 3.62 -5.97 3.37
C MET A 51 2.81 -7.08 4.03
N ALA A 52 2.97 -7.27 5.34
CA ALA A 52 2.17 -8.22 6.09
C ALA A 52 0.68 -7.83 6.07
N MET A 53 0.36 -6.55 6.20
CA MET A 53 -0.99 -6.02 6.02
C MET A 53 -1.51 -6.30 4.61
N VAL A 54 -0.73 -5.98 3.57
CA VAL A 54 -1.16 -6.17 2.18
C VAL A 54 -1.45 -7.65 1.86
N VAL A 55 -0.60 -8.57 2.31
CA VAL A 55 -0.84 -10.02 2.18
C VAL A 55 -2.08 -10.45 2.95
N LYS A 56 -2.26 -9.95 4.18
CA LYS A 56 -3.39 -10.33 5.02
C LYS A 56 -4.73 -9.80 4.50
N GLU A 57 -4.77 -8.56 4.04
CA GLU A 57 -6.01 -7.89 3.59
C GLU A 57 -6.33 -8.16 2.12
N PHE A 58 -5.34 -8.09 1.24
CA PHE A 58 -5.54 -8.17 -0.20
C PHE A 58 -5.09 -9.52 -0.78
N GLN A 59 -4.47 -10.40 0.02
CA GLN A 59 -3.91 -11.69 -0.44
C GLN A 59 -2.89 -11.50 -1.58
N VAL A 60 -2.20 -10.35 -1.61
CA VAL A 60 -1.16 -10.04 -2.59
C VAL A 60 0.20 -10.05 -1.92
N GLU A 61 1.13 -10.84 -2.47
CA GLU A 61 2.54 -10.84 -2.04
C GLU A 61 3.36 -9.94 -2.96
N ILE A 62 4.00 -8.91 -2.38
CA ILE A 62 4.86 -7.98 -3.12
C ILE A 62 6.25 -8.03 -2.50
N PRO A 63 7.29 -8.36 -3.29
CA PRO A 63 8.64 -8.42 -2.78
C PRO A 63 9.15 -7.01 -2.46
N ARG A 64 9.84 -6.89 -1.33
CA ARG A 64 10.44 -5.62 -0.90
C ARG A 64 11.40 -5.01 -1.93
N SER A 65 12.05 -5.83 -2.76
CA SER A 65 12.91 -5.36 -3.84
C SER A 65 12.15 -4.52 -4.87
N GLU A 66 10.86 -4.77 -5.08
CA GLU A 66 10.03 -3.91 -5.93
C GLU A 66 9.67 -2.60 -5.25
N LEU A 67 9.53 -2.57 -3.91
CA LEU A 67 9.21 -1.34 -3.17
C LEU A 67 10.29 -0.25 -3.28
N ALA A 68 11.56 -0.64 -3.41
CA ALA A 68 12.67 0.29 -3.46
C ALA A 68 12.61 1.25 -4.67
N ASP A 69 12.05 0.79 -5.80
CA ASP A 69 12.03 1.56 -7.06
C ASP A 69 10.64 2.07 -7.48
N VAL A 70 9.59 1.67 -6.78
CA VAL A 70 8.20 2.04 -7.10
C VAL A 70 7.70 3.22 -6.28
N THR A 71 6.71 3.92 -6.82
CA THR A 71 5.94 4.93 -6.09
C THR A 71 4.75 4.30 -5.35
N ILE A 72 4.15 5.05 -4.42
CA ILE A 72 2.92 4.62 -3.73
C ILE A 72 1.82 4.27 -4.74
N GLY A 73 1.60 5.10 -5.76
CA GLY A 73 0.60 4.84 -6.80
C GLY A 73 0.88 3.59 -7.63
N GLN A 74 2.15 3.29 -7.89
CA GLN A 74 2.54 2.04 -8.57
C GLN A 74 2.32 0.81 -7.69
N LEU A 75 2.56 0.93 -6.37
CA LEU A 75 2.23 -0.13 -5.41
C LEU A 75 0.72 -0.38 -5.37
N VAL A 76 -0.09 0.68 -5.28
CA VAL A 76 -1.55 0.60 -5.33
C VAL A 76 -2.01 -0.16 -6.58
N ALA A 77 -1.48 0.21 -7.75
CA ALA A 77 -1.82 -0.44 -9.01
C ALA A 77 -1.44 -1.93 -9.00
N ARG A 78 -0.30 -2.31 -8.41
CA ARG A 78 0.12 -3.71 -8.28
C ARG A 78 -0.79 -4.51 -7.36
N ILE A 79 -1.19 -3.95 -6.22
CA ILE A 79 -2.09 -4.61 -5.28
C ILE A 79 -3.45 -4.83 -5.95
N VAL A 80 -4.01 -3.81 -6.61
CA VAL A 80 -5.30 -3.95 -7.32
C VAL A 80 -5.21 -5.01 -8.42
N ALA A 81 -4.12 -5.03 -9.17
CA ALA A 81 -3.89 -6.03 -10.22
C ALA A 81 -3.75 -7.45 -9.65
N GLY A 82 -3.06 -7.61 -8.52
CA GLY A 82 -2.86 -8.91 -7.86
C GLY A 82 -4.10 -9.42 -7.12
N ALA A 83 -4.91 -8.53 -6.57
CA ALA A 83 -6.09 -8.87 -5.78
C ALA A 83 -7.34 -9.17 -6.63
N SER A 84 -7.26 -8.94 -7.94
CA SER A 84 -8.35 -9.20 -8.89
C SER A 84 -8.40 -10.67 -9.37
N HIS A 85 -7.78 -11.61 -8.66
CA HIS A 85 -7.60 -13.00 -9.09
C HIS A 85 -8.12 -14.03 -8.09
#